data_AF-A0A1H2Z6R4-F1
#
_entry.id   AF-A0A1H2Z6R4-F1
#
_cell.length_a   1.000
_cell.length_b   1.000
_cell.length_c   1.000
_cell.angle_alpha   90.00
_cell.angle_beta   90.00
_cell.angle_gamma   90.00
#
_symmetry.space_group_name_H-M   'P 1'
#
loop_
_entity.id
_entity.type
_entity.pdbx_description
1 polymer ?
#
loop_
_entity_poly.entity_id
_entity_poly.type
_entity_poly.pdbx_seq_one_letter_code
_entity_poly.pdbx_strand_id
1 'polypeptide(L)'
;MKSRGRARAYANIALIKYWGKRDEKLVLPMNSSLSLTIDCFYTETEVIFRKDVDRDYFYLNDKLQGKDTTEKVSKFLDLFRKAAGLNLSAVVKSRNYVPTAAGLASSASGFAALAAAANVASGLNLDNRQLSIYARQGSGSAARSIYGGFVEWKKGSSHQDSYAVPIDDAQWDIGIVIVMVNSMEKLISSREGMKRTVDTSPFYKVWVESAEEDLKHIKIAIRNRDFKKTGLIAERNGLKMHAIMLGANPPFCYWEPDSLKVMQIVRQLRREGIYCYFTLDAGPNVKILCRLSESHKIKDRLIQFFDPDQVIIAKPGPGITIL
;
A
#
# COMPACT_ATOMS: atom_id res chain seq x y z
N MET A 1 -25.70 16.01 -18.48
CA MET A 1 -25.72 15.13 -17.29
C MET A 1 -24.36 15.22 -16.63
N LYS A 2 -24.31 15.53 -15.33
CA LYS A 2 -23.07 15.52 -14.54
C LYS A 2 -23.21 14.35 -13.56
N SER A 3 -22.37 13.34 -13.67
CA SER A 3 -22.32 12.24 -12.69
C SER A 3 -21.09 12.43 -11.81
N ARG A 4 -21.27 12.26 -10.50
CA ARG A 4 -20.24 12.52 -9.50
C ARG A 4 -20.15 11.35 -8.53
N GLY A 5 -18.95 11.12 -8.04
CA GLY A 5 -18.69 10.17 -6.96
C GLY A 5 -17.54 10.66 -6.12
N ARG A 6 -17.65 10.51 -4.81
CA ARG A 6 -16.59 10.85 -3.87
C ARG A 6 -16.37 9.68 -2.93
N ALA A 7 -15.11 9.39 -2.64
CA ALA A 7 -14.76 8.28 -1.76
C ALA A 7 -13.47 8.57 -1.01
N ARG A 8 -13.33 7.90 0.14
CA ARG A 8 -12.14 7.82 0.96
C ARG A 8 -11.58 6.40 0.94
N ALA A 9 -10.27 6.26 0.90
CA ALA A 9 -9.58 5.00 1.11
C ALA A 9 -8.34 5.18 1.99
N TYR A 10 -8.00 4.14 2.75
CA TYR A 10 -6.91 4.16 3.73
C TYR A 10 -5.66 3.47 3.20
N ALA A 11 -4.49 3.90 3.65
CA ALA A 11 -3.24 3.26 3.31
C ALA A 11 -3.15 1.85 3.94
N ASN A 12 -2.32 0.99 3.35
CA ASN A 12 -2.04 -0.34 3.91
C ASN A 12 -0.53 -0.59 3.97
N ILE A 13 -0.11 -1.33 5.00
CA ILE A 13 1.28 -1.73 5.23
C ILE A 13 1.43 -3.22 4.94
N ALA A 14 2.24 -3.57 3.94
CA ALA A 14 2.46 -4.96 3.56
C ALA A 14 3.28 -5.69 4.64
N LEU A 15 2.77 -6.83 5.12
CA LEU A 15 3.48 -7.76 6.00
C LEU A 15 4.04 -8.94 5.21
N ILE A 16 3.33 -9.36 4.16
CA ILE A 16 3.86 -10.18 3.07
C ILE A 16 3.97 -9.31 1.84
N LYS A 17 5.19 -9.20 1.29
CA LYS A 17 5.54 -8.20 0.30
C LYS A 17 5.02 -8.54 -1.10
N TYR A 18 4.63 -7.48 -1.80
CA TYR A 18 4.38 -7.49 -3.23
C TYR A 18 5.59 -6.84 -3.92
N TRP A 19 6.35 -7.64 -4.66
CA TRP A 19 7.50 -7.17 -5.45
C TRP A 19 7.55 -7.98 -6.74
N GLY A 20 7.58 -7.32 -7.89
CA GLY A 20 7.51 -7.93 -9.23
C GLY A 20 6.10 -8.20 -9.78
N LYS A 21 6.01 -8.20 -11.11
CA LYS A 21 4.77 -8.44 -11.88
C LYS A 21 5.03 -9.52 -12.91
N ARG A 22 4.07 -10.43 -13.08
CA ARG A 22 4.06 -11.38 -14.22
C ARG A 22 3.37 -10.81 -15.44
N ASP A 23 2.49 -9.83 -15.23
CA ASP A 23 1.84 -9.04 -16.29
C ASP A 23 1.81 -7.57 -15.87
N GLU A 24 2.51 -6.71 -16.61
CA GLU A 24 2.60 -5.29 -16.31
C GLU A 24 1.33 -4.50 -16.70
N LYS A 25 0.63 -4.93 -17.74
CA LYS A 25 -0.57 -4.26 -18.27
C LYS A 25 -1.77 -4.47 -17.35
N LEU A 26 -1.95 -5.71 -16.90
CA LEU A 26 -3.03 -6.10 -15.98
C LEU A 26 -2.64 -5.96 -14.51
N VAL A 27 -1.37 -5.64 -14.24
CA VAL A 27 -0.78 -5.52 -12.90
C VAL A 27 -0.96 -6.82 -12.10
N LEU A 28 -0.64 -7.97 -12.71
CA LEU A 28 -0.70 -9.27 -12.05
C LEU A 28 0.61 -9.55 -11.31
N PRO A 29 0.58 -9.95 -10.04
CA PRO A 29 1.77 -10.07 -9.22
C PRO A 29 2.45 -11.43 -9.43
N MET A 30 3.72 -11.51 -9.06
CA MET A 30 4.45 -12.79 -9.06
C MET A 30 4.01 -13.70 -7.89
N ASN A 31 3.65 -13.11 -6.75
CA ASN A 31 3.19 -13.81 -5.55
C ASN A 31 1.97 -13.10 -4.93
N SER A 32 1.20 -13.84 -4.11
CA SER A 32 0.17 -13.23 -3.27
C SER A 32 0.83 -12.40 -2.15
N SER A 33 0.14 -11.38 -1.67
CA SER A 33 0.65 -10.47 -0.63
C SER A 33 -0.41 -10.22 0.43
N LEU A 34 0.00 -9.76 1.62
CA LEU A 34 -0.88 -9.52 2.75
C LEU A 34 -0.47 -8.24 3.47
N SER A 35 -1.44 -7.42 3.84
CA SER A 35 -1.21 -6.14 4.52
C SER A 35 -2.18 -5.91 5.68
N LEU A 36 -1.82 -4.96 6.54
CA LEU A 36 -2.72 -4.34 7.50
C LEU A 36 -3.12 -2.95 6.98
N THR A 37 -4.42 -2.69 6.84
CA THR A 37 -4.94 -1.34 6.56
C THR A 37 -4.81 -0.48 7.82
N ILE A 38 -4.41 0.79 7.69
CA ILE A 38 -4.12 1.70 8.82
C ILE A 38 -4.98 2.96 8.80
N ASP A 39 -5.34 3.49 9.96
CA ASP A 39 -6.28 4.61 10.11
C ASP A 39 -5.66 6.01 9.91
N CYS A 40 -4.34 6.14 10.10
CA CYS A 40 -3.70 7.44 10.18
C CYS A 40 -3.44 8.12 8.83
N PHE A 41 -3.41 7.37 7.72
CA PHE A 41 -3.20 7.91 6.37
C PHE A 41 -4.31 7.49 5.42
N TYR A 42 -4.91 8.47 4.76
CA TYR A 42 -5.98 8.22 3.81
C TYR A 42 -5.95 9.22 2.65
N THR A 43 -6.65 8.85 1.58
CA THR A 43 -6.86 9.71 0.42
C THR A 43 -8.36 9.87 0.22
N GLU A 44 -8.79 11.09 -0.05
CA GLU A 44 -10.12 11.37 -0.57
C GLU A 44 -10.03 11.75 -2.03
N THR A 45 -10.92 11.20 -2.84
CA THR A 45 -11.00 11.52 -4.27
C THR A 45 -12.44 11.77 -4.66
N GLU A 46 -12.65 12.85 -5.41
CA GLU A 46 -13.89 13.16 -6.14
C GLU A 46 -13.63 13.00 -7.64
N VAL A 47 -14.53 12.30 -8.32
CA VAL A 47 -14.55 12.14 -9.78
C VAL A 47 -15.87 12.71 -10.31
N ILE A 48 -15.78 13.62 -11.28
CA ILE A 48 -16.94 14.22 -11.94
C ILE A 48 -16.81 14.01 -13.45
N PHE A 49 -17.64 13.14 -14.03
CA PHE A 49 -17.76 13.02 -15.49
C PHE A 49 -18.71 14.11 -16.01
N ARG A 50 -18.27 14.90 -16.98
CA ARG A 50 -19.01 16.05 -17.51
C ARG A 50 -18.67 16.36 -18.97
N LYS A 51 -19.61 16.97 -19.70
CA LYS A 51 -19.50 17.29 -21.15
C LYS A 51 -18.86 18.65 -21.43
N ASP A 52 -18.84 19.54 -20.44
CA ASP A 52 -18.43 20.93 -20.53
C ASP A 52 -16.94 21.13 -20.20
N VAL A 53 -16.13 20.09 -20.38
CA VAL A 53 -14.66 20.14 -20.34
C VAL A 53 -14.13 19.39 -21.56
N ASP A 54 -13.05 19.90 -22.15
CA ASP A 54 -12.45 19.42 -23.40
C ASP A 54 -11.50 18.22 -23.20
N ARG A 55 -11.03 18.03 -21.97
CA ARG A 55 -10.12 16.96 -21.57
C ARG A 55 -10.26 16.64 -20.09
N ASP A 56 -9.52 15.63 -19.66
CA ASP A 56 -9.42 15.30 -18.25
C ASP A 56 -8.55 16.32 -17.51
N TYR A 57 -8.97 16.67 -16.29
CA TYR A 57 -8.22 17.50 -15.36
C TYR A 57 -8.01 16.75 -14.07
N PHE A 58 -6.77 16.70 -13.58
CA PHE A 58 -6.44 16.08 -12.31
C PHE A 58 -5.81 17.10 -11.35
N TYR A 59 -6.43 17.27 -10.19
CA TYR A 59 -5.94 18.07 -9.08
C TYR A 59 -5.50 17.13 -7.95
N LEU A 60 -4.28 17.32 -7.45
CA LEU A 60 -3.77 16.63 -6.27
C LEU A 60 -3.38 17.68 -5.23
N ASN A 61 -3.98 17.60 -4.03
CA ASN A 61 -3.81 18.59 -2.96
C ASN A 61 -4.01 20.02 -3.48
N ASP A 62 -5.14 20.24 -4.16
CA ASP A 62 -5.56 21.53 -4.74
C ASP A 62 -4.63 22.09 -5.84
N LYS A 63 -3.60 21.34 -6.25
CA LYS A 63 -2.69 21.70 -7.34
C LYS A 63 -3.02 20.95 -8.62
N LEU A 64 -3.21 21.67 -9.72
CA LEU A 64 -3.38 21.08 -11.05
C LEU A 64 -2.11 20.31 -11.43
N GLN A 65 -2.28 19.05 -11.83
CA GLN A 65 -1.17 18.18 -12.21
C GLN A 65 -0.82 18.32 -13.69
N GLY A 66 0.43 18.02 -14.02
CA GLY A 66 0.92 18.02 -15.40
C GLY A 66 0.28 16.94 -16.29
N LYS A 67 0.59 17.00 -17.58
CA LYS A 67 0.03 16.13 -18.62
C LYS A 67 0.25 14.64 -18.31
N ASP A 68 1.49 14.23 -17.99
CA ASP A 68 1.85 12.82 -17.80
C ASP A 68 1.15 12.18 -16.58
N THR A 69 1.02 12.94 -15.48
CA THR A 69 0.31 12.47 -14.28
C THR A 69 -1.19 12.38 -14.54
N THR A 70 -1.76 13.36 -15.25
CA THR A 70 -3.17 13.35 -15.64
C THR A 70 -3.46 12.18 -16.58
N GLU A 71 -2.60 11.90 -17.56
CA GLU A 71 -2.79 10.79 -18.50
C GLU A 71 -2.81 9.42 -17.81
N LYS A 72 -2.01 9.22 -16.75
CA LYS A 72 -2.06 8.00 -15.93
C LYS A 72 -3.43 7.83 -15.26
N VAL A 73 -4.01 8.91 -14.73
CA VAL A 73 -5.36 8.91 -14.13
C VAL A 73 -6.42 8.68 -15.20
N SER A 74 -6.31 9.34 -16.36
CA SER A 74 -7.22 9.16 -17.49
C SER A 74 -7.26 7.73 -17.99
N LYS A 75 -6.11 7.10 -18.23
CA LYS A 75 -6.02 5.68 -18.64
C LYS A 75 -6.66 4.73 -17.64
N PHE A 76 -6.58 5.06 -16.34
CA PHE A 76 -7.25 4.31 -15.30
C PHE A 76 -8.78 4.51 -15.34
N LEU A 77 -9.24 5.74 -15.51
CA LEU A 77 -10.67 6.05 -15.66
C LEU A 77 -11.29 5.41 -16.90
N ASP A 78 -10.50 5.17 -17.96
CA ASP A 78 -10.98 4.47 -19.15
C ASP A 78 -11.49 3.05 -18.86
N LEU A 79 -11.03 2.40 -17.79
CA LEU A 79 -11.58 1.12 -17.33
C LEU A 79 -13.07 1.26 -16.99
N PHE A 80 -13.42 2.31 -16.27
CA PHE A 80 -14.79 2.62 -15.87
C PHE A 80 -15.61 3.16 -17.04
N ARG A 81 -15.04 4.05 -17.86
CA ARG A 81 -15.71 4.59 -19.04
C ARG A 81 -16.13 3.49 -20.02
N LYS A 82 -15.20 2.58 -20.35
CA LYS A 82 -15.48 1.49 -21.28
C LYS A 82 -16.55 0.55 -20.74
N ALA A 83 -16.46 0.18 -19.46
CA ALA A 83 -17.45 -0.69 -18.84
C ALA A 83 -18.84 -0.04 -18.75
N ALA A 84 -18.91 1.28 -18.56
CA ALA A 84 -20.17 2.03 -18.43
C ALA A 84 -20.68 2.62 -19.76
N GLY A 85 -19.96 2.46 -20.87
CA GLY A 85 -20.31 3.08 -22.16
C GLY A 85 -20.25 4.62 -22.15
N LEU A 86 -19.40 5.22 -21.29
CA LEU A 86 -19.27 6.67 -21.15
C LEU A 86 -18.25 7.25 -22.13
N ASN A 87 -18.63 8.32 -22.82
CA ASN A 87 -17.72 9.15 -23.62
C ASN A 87 -17.65 10.57 -23.04
N LEU A 88 -17.18 10.68 -21.79
CA LEU A 88 -17.11 11.93 -21.03
C LEU A 88 -15.72 12.14 -20.46
N SER A 89 -15.24 13.37 -20.56
CA SER A 89 -14.07 13.84 -19.83
C SER A 89 -14.39 13.99 -18.33
N ALA A 90 -13.36 13.96 -17.51
CA ALA A 90 -13.45 13.93 -16.06
C ALA A 90 -12.66 15.08 -15.41
N VAL A 91 -13.25 15.66 -14.37
CA VAL A 91 -12.50 16.44 -13.38
C VAL A 91 -12.30 15.57 -12.16
N VAL A 92 -11.03 15.31 -11.82
CA VAL A 92 -10.63 14.52 -10.67
C VAL A 92 -9.97 15.43 -9.65
N LYS A 93 -10.47 15.43 -8.42
CA LYS A 93 -9.86 16.14 -7.30
C LYS A 93 -9.50 15.13 -6.23
N SER A 94 -8.22 15.00 -5.92
CA SER A 94 -7.73 14.09 -4.90
C SER A 94 -6.91 14.82 -3.85
N ARG A 95 -7.05 14.42 -2.59
CA ARG A 95 -6.31 14.99 -1.47
C ARG A 95 -5.80 13.87 -0.57
N ASN A 96 -4.50 13.89 -0.31
CA ASN A 96 -3.87 12.99 0.65
C ASN A 96 -3.86 13.64 2.03
N TYR A 97 -4.29 12.88 3.02
CA TYR A 97 -4.28 13.28 4.42
C TYR A 97 -3.21 12.47 5.12
N VAL A 98 -2.07 13.13 5.30
CA VAL A 98 -0.91 12.65 6.05
C VAL A 98 -0.62 13.68 7.15
N PRO A 99 -0.42 13.27 8.41
CA PRO A 99 -0.10 14.14 9.55
C PRO A 99 1.14 15.03 9.37
N THR A 100 2.06 14.66 8.47
CA THR A 100 3.27 15.41 8.13
C THR A 100 3.48 15.44 6.62
N ALA A 101 4.43 16.21 6.09
CA ALA A 101 4.81 16.29 4.66
C ALA A 101 5.46 14.98 4.12
N ALA A 102 4.93 13.85 4.55
CA ALA A 102 5.41 12.50 4.37
C ALA A 102 4.96 11.93 3.03
N GLY A 103 5.91 11.71 2.11
CA GLY A 103 5.75 10.96 0.86
C GLY A 103 5.48 9.46 1.05
N LEU A 104 4.70 9.08 2.06
CA LEU A 104 4.28 7.70 2.28
C LEU A 104 3.25 7.29 1.24
N ALA A 105 3.48 6.12 0.63
CA ALA A 105 2.63 5.26 -0.19
C ALA A 105 1.19 5.75 -0.54
N SER A 106 1.08 6.97 -1.07
CA SER A 106 -0.17 7.61 -1.45
C SER A 106 -0.81 6.94 -2.66
N SER A 107 -0.07 6.10 -3.38
CA SER A 107 -0.59 5.40 -4.55
C SER A 107 -1.60 4.31 -4.19
N ALA A 108 -1.44 3.61 -3.07
CA ALA A 108 -2.36 2.53 -2.69
C ALA A 108 -3.73 3.09 -2.31
N SER A 109 -3.78 4.00 -1.34
CA SER A 109 -5.00 4.71 -0.95
C SER A 109 -5.54 5.58 -2.09
N GLY A 110 -4.66 6.26 -2.84
CA GLY A 110 -5.07 7.12 -3.95
C GLY A 110 -5.80 6.39 -5.06
N PHE A 111 -5.27 5.27 -5.56
CA PHE A 111 -5.96 4.49 -6.58
C PHE A 111 -7.19 3.73 -6.04
N ALA A 112 -7.20 3.35 -4.75
CA ALA A 112 -8.40 2.77 -4.13
C ALA A 112 -9.54 3.80 -4.01
N ALA A 113 -9.23 5.02 -3.56
CA ALA A 113 -10.19 6.12 -3.47
C ALA A 113 -10.67 6.55 -4.87
N LEU A 114 -9.75 6.62 -5.85
CA LEU A 114 -10.09 6.92 -7.24
C LEU A 114 -11.00 5.83 -7.84
N ALA A 115 -10.72 4.55 -7.60
CA ALA A 115 -11.54 3.44 -8.07
C ALA A 115 -12.96 3.53 -7.48
N ALA A 116 -13.08 3.72 -6.16
CA ALA A 116 -14.37 3.82 -5.49
C ALA A 116 -15.18 5.04 -5.95
N ALA A 117 -14.54 6.20 -6.08
CA ALA A 117 -15.17 7.42 -6.59
C ALA A 117 -15.62 7.27 -8.05
N ALA A 118 -14.80 6.64 -8.90
CA ALA A 118 -15.13 6.36 -10.30
C ALA A 118 -16.27 5.34 -10.42
N ASN A 119 -16.33 4.33 -9.54
CA ASN A 119 -17.42 3.34 -9.50
C ASN A 119 -18.77 4.03 -9.27
N VAL A 120 -18.83 4.95 -8.28
CA VAL A 120 -20.03 5.75 -8.00
C VAL A 120 -20.33 6.70 -9.16
N ALA A 121 -19.34 7.44 -9.65
CA ALA A 121 -19.52 8.41 -10.72
C ALA A 121 -19.95 7.77 -12.05
N SER A 122 -19.56 6.52 -12.31
CA SER A 122 -19.93 5.79 -13.53
C SER A 122 -21.26 5.04 -13.42
N GLY A 123 -21.77 4.81 -12.21
CA GLY A 123 -22.99 4.03 -11.98
C GLY A 123 -22.84 2.53 -12.17
N LEU A 124 -21.60 2.01 -12.21
CA LEU A 124 -21.34 0.58 -12.41
C LEU A 124 -21.72 -0.29 -11.22
N ASN A 125 -21.81 0.30 -10.00
CA ASN A 125 -22.20 -0.39 -8.77
C ASN A 125 -21.42 -1.71 -8.52
N LEU A 126 -20.13 -1.71 -8.85
CA LEU A 126 -19.25 -2.87 -8.66
C LEU A 126 -19.20 -3.28 -7.19
N ASP A 127 -19.21 -4.59 -6.92
CA ASP A 127 -18.94 -5.09 -5.58
C ASP A 127 -17.46 -4.89 -5.19
N ASN A 128 -17.13 -5.07 -3.90
CA ASN A 128 -15.76 -4.85 -3.43
C ASN A 128 -14.72 -5.77 -4.11
N ARG A 129 -15.12 -6.98 -4.52
CA ARG A 129 -14.21 -7.92 -5.20
C ARG A 129 -13.86 -7.37 -6.58
N GLN A 130 -14.85 -7.03 -7.38
CA GLN A 130 -14.69 -6.40 -8.69
C GLN A 130 -13.96 -5.07 -8.57
N LEU A 131 -14.31 -4.25 -7.60
CA LEU A 131 -13.65 -2.97 -7.36
C LEU A 131 -12.15 -3.14 -7.05
N SER A 132 -11.77 -4.19 -6.32
CA SER A 132 -10.36 -4.49 -6.07
C SER A 132 -9.60 -4.91 -7.34
N ILE A 133 -10.26 -5.59 -8.29
CA ILE A 133 -9.70 -5.92 -9.62
C ILE A 133 -9.45 -4.64 -10.43
N TYR A 134 -10.37 -3.68 -10.36
CA TYR A 134 -10.20 -2.38 -11.01
C TYR A 134 -9.06 -1.61 -10.34
N ALA A 135 -9.10 -1.41 -9.01
CA ALA A 135 -8.08 -0.69 -8.26
C ALA A 135 -6.65 -1.22 -8.50
N ARG A 136 -6.49 -2.55 -8.57
CA ARG A 136 -5.21 -3.24 -8.88
C ARG A 136 -4.53 -2.70 -10.15
N GLN A 137 -5.31 -2.40 -11.19
CA GLN A 137 -4.79 -1.96 -12.48
C GLN A 137 -4.22 -0.54 -12.45
N GLY A 138 -4.62 0.28 -11.48
CA GLY A 138 -4.00 1.57 -11.20
C GLY A 138 -2.72 1.42 -10.38
N SER A 139 -2.83 0.68 -9.27
CA SER A 139 -1.70 0.27 -8.43
C SER A 139 -2.00 -1.06 -7.77
N GLY A 140 -1.10 -2.04 -7.87
CA GLY A 140 -1.35 -3.40 -7.36
C GLY A 140 -1.72 -3.43 -5.87
N SER A 141 -1.04 -2.63 -5.05
CA SER A 141 -1.34 -2.51 -3.62
C SER A 141 -2.67 -1.83 -3.29
N ALA A 142 -3.26 -1.08 -4.24
CA ALA A 142 -4.56 -0.44 -4.05
C ALA A 142 -5.71 -1.45 -3.92
N ALA A 143 -5.56 -2.65 -4.50
CA ALA A 143 -6.53 -3.73 -4.34
C ALA A 143 -6.79 -4.03 -2.85
N ARG A 144 -5.73 -4.04 -2.02
CA ARG A 144 -5.85 -4.33 -0.58
C ARG A 144 -6.47 -3.17 0.21
N SER A 145 -6.35 -1.93 -0.27
CA SER A 145 -6.97 -0.75 0.36
C SER A 145 -8.48 -0.64 0.14
N ILE A 146 -9.11 -1.60 -0.57
CA ILE A 146 -10.57 -1.69 -0.64
C ILE A 146 -11.17 -2.14 0.71
N TYR A 147 -10.44 -2.95 1.47
CA TYR A 147 -10.89 -3.56 2.72
C TYR A 147 -10.12 -3.02 3.94
N GLY A 148 -10.74 -3.12 5.12
CA GLY A 148 -10.11 -2.83 6.40
C GLY A 148 -9.43 -4.06 7.02
N GLY A 149 -8.73 -3.86 8.15
CA GLY A 149 -8.08 -4.95 8.88
C GLY A 149 -6.94 -5.61 8.10
N PHE A 150 -6.80 -6.92 8.23
CA PHE A 150 -5.85 -7.72 7.46
C PHE A 150 -6.43 -8.13 6.11
N VAL A 151 -5.69 -7.83 5.05
CA VAL A 151 -6.17 -8.03 3.67
C VAL A 151 -5.12 -8.76 2.85
N GLU A 152 -5.52 -9.84 2.20
CA GLU A 152 -4.71 -10.57 1.23
C GLU A 152 -5.04 -10.08 -0.18
N TRP A 153 -4.03 -9.84 -1.02
CA TRP A 153 -4.20 -9.79 -2.46
C TRP A 153 -3.75 -11.12 -3.07
N LYS A 154 -4.71 -11.84 -3.64
CA LYS A 154 -4.48 -13.11 -4.32
C LYS A 154 -3.77 -12.88 -5.65
N LYS A 155 -2.70 -13.65 -5.90
CA LYS A 155 -2.01 -13.60 -7.19
C LYS A 155 -2.91 -14.02 -8.35
N GLY A 156 -3.83 -14.96 -8.13
CA GLY A 156 -4.62 -15.59 -9.18
C GLY A 156 -3.78 -16.32 -10.23
N SER A 157 -4.45 -16.99 -11.16
CA SER A 157 -3.90 -17.52 -12.40
C SER A 157 -4.25 -16.66 -13.62
N SER A 158 -5.22 -15.76 -13.47
CA SER A 158 -5.85 -14.94 -14.52
C SER A 158 -6.13 -13.51 -14.03
N HIS A 159 -6.75 -12.70 -14.88
CA HIS A 159 -7.21 -11.36 -14.52
C HIS A 159 -8.31 -11.37 -13.46
N GLN A 160 -9.28 -12.28 -13.59
CA GLN A 160 -10.53 -12.32 -12.83
C GLN A 160 -10.36 -12.93 -11.43
N ASP A 161 -9.31 -13.72 -11.20
CA ASP A 161 -9.02 -14.35 -9.92
C ASP A 161 -7.85 -13.70 -9.14
N SER A 162 -7.31 -12.59 -9.65
CA SER A 162 -6.35 -11.75 -8.91
C SER A 162 -7.04 -10.55 -8.24
N TYR A 163 -7.58 -10.76 -7.04
CA TYR A 163 -8.36 -9.77 -6.29
C TYR A 163 -7.99 -9.78 -4.80
N ALA A 164 -8.42 -8.76 -4.06
CA ALA A 164 -8.20 -8.68 -2.62
C ALA A 164 -9.32 -9.35 -1.83
N VAL A 165 -8.99 -9.93 -0.68
CA VAL A 165 -9.94 -10.52 0.28
C VAL A 165 -9.57 -10.13 1.70
N PRO A 166 -10.56 -9.79 2.55
CA PRO A 166 -10.32 -9.64 3.99
C PRO A 166 -10.00 -11.00 4.60
N ILE A 167 -9.09 -11.01 5.59
CA ILE A 167 -8.63 -12.21 6.29
C ILE A 167 -9.00 -12.17 7.77
N ASP A 168 -8.91 -11.01 8.40
CA ASP A 168 -9.19 -10.77 9.81
C ASP A 168 -9.51 -9.28 10.00
N ASP A 169 -10.40 -8.94 10.94
CA ASP A 169 -10.83 -7.55 11.18
C ASP A 169 -9.80 -6.72 11.96
N ALA A 170 -8.74 -7.35 12.45
CA ALA A 170 -7.71 -6.77 13.30
C ALA A 170 -8.25 -6.16 14.62
N GLN A 171 -9.39 -6.64 15.13
CA GLN A 171 -9.95 -6.24 16.43
C GLN A 171 -9.25 -6.96 17.60
N TRP A 172 -7.94 -6.79 17.70
CA TRP A 172 -7.11 -7.27 18.79
C TRP A 172 -5.93 -6.31 19.02
N ASP A 173 -5.13 -6.56 20.06
CA ASP A 173 -4.05 -5.66 20.49
C ASP A 173 -2.89 -5.61 19.48
N ILE A 174 -3.10 -4.88 18.39
CA ILE A 174 -2.18 -4.73 17.27
C ILE A 174 -2.18 -3.31 16.74
N GLY A 175 -1.01 -2.79 16.43
CA GLY A 175 -0.82 -1.47 15.86
C GLY A 175 0.49 -1.36 15.09
N ILE A 176 0.69 -0.20 14.47
CA ILE A 176 1.91 0.13 13.76
C ILE A 176 2.46 1.44 14.33
N VAL A 177 3.76 1.48 14.65
CA VAL A 177 4.50 2.74 14.81
C VAL A 177 5.30 3.00 13.56
N ILE A 178 5.15 4.17 12.96
CA ILE A 178 5.75 4.56 11.69
C ILE A 178 6.81 5.61 11.96
N VAL A 179 8.03 5.35 11.49
CA VAL A 179 9.14 6.31 11.56
C VAL A 179 9.38 6.88 10.16
N MET A 180 9.17 8.18 10.05
CA MET A 180 9.37 8.98 8.85
C MET A 180 10.83 9.37 8.72
N VAL A 181 11.63 8.49 8.12
CA VAL A 181 13.06 8.70 7.89
C VAL A 181 13.28 9.79 6.84
N ASN A 182 12.65 9.65 5.67
CA ASN A 182 12.81 10.60 4.57
C ASN A 182 11.54 10.62 3.72
N SER A 183 11.13 11.83 3.33
CA SER A 183 9.95 12.10 2.50
C SER A 183 10.30 12.52 1.07
N MET A 184 11.59 12.65 0.73
CA MET A 184 12.05 13.03 -0.60
C MET A 184 11.70 11.99 -1.67
N GLU A 185 11.69 12.44 -2.93
CA GLU A 185 11.41 11.59 -4.07
C GLU A 185 12.44 10.47 -4.21
N LYS A 186 11.95 9.27 -4.54
CA LYS A 186 12.79 8.08 -4.66
C LYS A 186 13.64 8.20 -5.92
N LEU A 187 14.93 7.90 -5.81
CA LEU A 187 15.83 7.79 -6.96
C LEU A 187 15.36 6.73 -7.97
N ILE A 188 14.84 5.60 -7.48
CA ILE A 188 14.30 4.52 -8.31
C ILE A 188 12.83 4.29 -7.95
N SER A 189 11.94 4.46 -8.93
CA SER A 189 10.52 4.22 -8.72
C SER A 189 10.28 2.75 -8.34
N SER A 190 9.25 2.48 -7.53
CA SER A 190 8.92 1.09 -7.16
C SER A 190 8.58 0.23 -8.38
N ARG A 191 7.99 0.81 -9.44
CA ARG A 191 7.68 0.10 -10.68
C ARG A 191 8.96 -0.37 -11.39
N GLU A 192 9.92 0.54 -11.53
CA GLU A 192 11.22 0.24 -12.14
C GLU A 192 12.03 -0.74 -11.27
N GLY A 193 12.12 -0.50 -9.97
CA GLY A 193 12.84 -1.37 -9.04
C GLY A 193 12.29 -2.80 -9.05
N MET A 194 10.97 -2.97 -9.01
CA MET A 194 10.33 -4.29 -9.12
C MET A 194 10.68 -4.99 -10.43
N LYS A 195 10.64 -4.27 -11.55
CA LYS A 195 10.97 -4.82 -12.87
C LYS A 195 12.44 -5.27 -12.91
N ARG A 196 13.35 -4.38 -12.51
CA ARG A 196 14.79 -4.69 -12.44
C ARG A 196 15.05 -5.92 -11.58
N THR A 197 14.44 -6.00 -10.39
CA THR A 197 14.62 -7.15 -9.50
C THR A 197 14.11 -8.46 -10.13
N VAL A 198 12.95 -8.45 -10.79
CA VAL A 198 12.44 -9.62 -11.52
C VAL A 198 13.41 -10.06 -12.61
N ASP A 199 13.90 -9.10 -13.40
CA ASP A 199 14.67 -9.37 -14.62
C ASP A 199 16.10 -9.83 -14.30
N THR A 200 16.65 -9.47 -13.14
CA THR A 200 18.11 -9.58 -12.90
C THR A 200 18.54 -10.19 -11.57
N SER A 201 17.65 -10.30 -10.56
CA SER A 201 18.07 -10.82 -9.25
C SER A 201 18.17 -12.35 -9.25
N PRO A 202 19.32 -12.95 -8.92
CA PRO A 202 19.49 -14.40 -8.93
C PRO A 202 18.67 -15.10 -7.84
N PHE A 203 18.27 -14.37 -6.80
CA PHE A 203 17.50 -14.88 -5.67
C PHE A 203 15.99 -14.83 -5.90
N TYR A 204 15.53 -14.28 -7.04
CA TYR A 204 14.14 -13.91 -7.22
C TYR A 204 13.17 -15.10 -7.18
N LYS A 205 13.51 -16.20 -7.86
CA LYS A 205 12.67 -17.41 -7.89
C LYS A 205 12.43 -17.97 -6.49
N VAL A 206 13.49 -18.15 -5.72
CA VAL A 206 13.43 -18.67 -4.35
C VAL A 206 12.69 -17.69 -3.43
N TRP A 207 12.82 -16.38 -3.66
CA TRP A 207 12.06 -15.39 -2.92
C TRP A 207 10.54 -15.51 -3.13
N VAL A 208 10.09 -15.71 -4.38
CA VAL A 208 8.66 -15.91 -4.70
C VAL A 208 8.10 -17.13 -3.94
N GLU A 209 8.78 -18.27 -4.01
CA GLU A 209 8.40 -19.51 -3.32
C GLU A 209 8.36 -19.29 -1.79
N SER A 210 9.38 -18.61 -1.25
CA SER A 210 9.47 -18.32 0.18
C SER A 210 8.41 -17.33 0.67
N ALA A 211 7.95 -16.40 -0.18
CA ALA A 211 6.87 -15.47 0.14
C ALA A 211 5.51 -16.17 0.19
N GLU A 212 5.27 -17.16 -0.67
CA GLU A 212 4.05 -17.99 -0.61
C GLU A 212 4.00 -18.84 0.67
N GLU A 213 5.15 -19.37 1.11
CA GLU A 213 5.22 -20.13 2.35
C GLU A 213 5.05 -19.25 3.59
N ASP A 214 5.64 -18.05 3.61
CA ASP A 214 5.38 -17.06 4.66
C ASP A 214 3.90 -16.66 4.71
N LEU A 215 3.22 -16.54 3.55
CA LEU A 215 1.79 -16.21 3.50
C LEU A 215 0.93 -17.29 4.18
N LYS A 216 1.22 -18.57 3.94
CA LYS A 216 0.50 -19.66 4.63
C LYS A 216 0.67 -19.54 6.14
N HIS A 217 1.91 -19.36 6.60
CA HIS A 217 2.24 -19.30 8.01
C HIS A 217 1.70 -18.05 8.71
N ILE A 218 1.75 -16.87 8.08
CA ILE A 218 1.27 -15.64 8.70
C ILE A 218 -0.26 -15.66 8.83
N LYS A 219 -0.98 -16.28 7.89
CA LYS A 219 -2.44 -16.43 7.99
C LYS A 219 -2.84 -17.31 9.19
N ILE A 220 -2.08 -18.37 9.45
CA ILE A 220 -2.27 -19.20 10.66
C ILE A 220 -1.98 -18.39 11.92
N ALA A 221 -0.88 -17.62 11.92
CA ALA A 221 -0.51 -16.79 13.07
C ALA A 221 -1.56 -15.71 13.38
N ILE A 222 -2.08 -15.02 12.37
CA ILE A 222 -3.14 -14.02 12.50
C ILE A 222 -4.42 -14.65 13.05
N ARG A 223 -4.86 -15.79 12.49
CA ARG A 223 -6.05 -16.53 12.97
C ARG A 223 -5.95 -16.90 14.44
N ASN A 224 -4.74 -17.27 14.90
CA ASN A 224 -4.49 -17.64 16.29
C ASN A 224 -4.13 -16.43 17.18
N ARG A 225 -4.14 -15.21 16.63
CA ARG A 225 -3.69 -13.97 17.29
C ARG A 225 -2.27 -14.11 17.88
N ASP A 226 -1.42 -14.91 17.25
CA ASP A 226 -0.02 -15.10 17.62
C ASP A 226 0.79 -13.91 17.11
N PHE A 227 0.82 -12.86 17.93
CA PHE A 227 1.52 -11.62 17.63
C PHE A 227 3.02 -11.83 17.33
N LYS A 228 3.69 -12.67 18.13
CA LYS A 228 5.14 -12.91 17.99
C LYS A 228 5.46 -13.56 16.65
N LYS A 229 4.71 -14.61 16.29
CA LYS A 229 4.89 -15.29 15.00
C LYS A 229 4.52 -14.40 13.82
N THR A 230 3.44 -13.61 13.94
CA THR A 230 3.03 -12.64 12.92
C THR A 230 4.16 -11.65 12.63
N GLY A 231 4.73 -11.05 13.68
CA GLY A 231 5.81 -10.08 13.56
C GLY A 231 7.13 -10.67 13.05
N LEU A 232 7.52 -11.86 13.53
CA LEU A 232 8.72 -12.55 13.03
C LEU A 232 8.64 -12.84 11.53
N ILE A 233 7.47 -13.29 11.05
CA ILE A 233 7.27 -13.55 9.63
C ILE A 233 7.32 -12.24 8.84
N ALA A 234 6.63 -11.20 9.29
CA ALA A 234 6.59 -9.90 8.61
C ALA A 234 7.98 -9.24 8.50
N GLU A 235 8.79 -9.30 9.56
CA GLU A 235 10.16 -8.75 9.57
C GLU A 235 11.07 -9.53 8.63
N ARG A 236 11.05 -10.87 8.72
CA ARG A 236 11.83 -11.73 7.81
C ARG A 236 11.42 -11.54 6.36
N ASN A 237 10.12 -11.46 6.07
CA ASN A 237 9.61 -11.28 4.70
C ASN A 237 10.03 -9.91 4.12
N GLY A 238 9.94 -8.84 4.93
CA GLY A 238 10.44 -7.51 4.58
C GLY A 238 11.93 -7.53 4.24
N LEU A 239 12.77 -8.12 5.09
CA LEU A 239 14.22 -8.24 4.84
C LEU A 239 14.53 -9.06 3.57
N LYS A 240 13.81 -10.18 3.34
CA LYS A 240 13.95 -10.97 2.11
C LYS A 240 13.65 -10.15 0.85
N MET A 241 12.65 -9.26 0.88
CA MET A 241 12.38 -8.35 -0.24
C MET A 241 13.55 -7.38 -0.50
N HIS A 242 14.20 -6.86 0.53
CA HIS A 242 15.38 -6.01 0.33
C HIS A 242 16.61 -6.81 -0.14
N ALA A 243 16.75 -8.08 0.28
CA ALA A 243 17.84 -8.95 -0.19
C ALA A 243 17.78 -9.18 -1.71
N ILE A 244 16.59 -9.38 -2.29
CA ILE A 244 16.47 -9.51 -3.75
C ILE A 244 16.76 -8.20 -4.50
N MET A 245 16.56 -7.03 -3.89
CA MET A 245 16.96 -5.75 -4.49
C MET A 245 18.48 -5.57 -4.49
N LEU A 246 19.14 -5.97 -3.40
CA LEU A 246 20.60 -5.99 -3.31
C LEU A 246 21.24 -7.00 -4.27
N GLY A 247 20.53 -8.09 -4.60
CA GLY A 247 20.96 -9.05 -5.61
C GLY A 247 20.65 -8.65 -7.06
N ALA A 248 19.90 -7.57 -7.30
CA ALA A 248 19.57 -7.13 -8.66
C ALA A 248 20.79 -6.53 -9.38
N ASN A 249 20.70 -6.35 -10.70
CA ASN A 249 21.74 -5.73 -11.51
C ASN A 249 21.19 -4.52 -12.31
N PRO A 250 21.68 -3.29 -12.07
CA PRO A 250 22.56 -2.91 -10.96
C PRO A 250 21.82 -3.00 -9.61
N PRO A 251 22.55 -3.33 -8.52
CA PRO A 251 21.98 -3.49 -7.19
C PRO A 251 21.46 -2.16 -6.66
N PHE A 252 20.43 -2.22 -5.82
CA PHE A 252 19.89 -1.02 -5.19
C PHE A 252 19.28 -1.35 -3.83
N CYS A 253 19.12 -0.32 -3.00
CA CYS A 253 18.39 -0.41 -1.74
C CYS A 253 17.59 0.87 -1.50
N TYR A 254 16.54 0.74 -0.71
CA TYR A 254 15.69 1.87 -0.33
C TYR A 254 15.90 2.35 1.10
N TRP A 255 16.54 1.54 1.94
CA TRP A 255 16.81 1.94 3.30
C TRP A 255 17.98 2.92 3.35
N GLU A 256 17.96 3.79 4.35
CA GLU A 256 19.00 4.77 4.62
C GLU A 256 19.63 4.46 6.00
N PRO A 257 20.72 5.13 6.41
CA PRO A 257 21.35 4.90 7.72
C PRO A 257 20.35 4.95 8.88
N ASP A 258 19.41 5.90 8.85
CA ASP A 258 18.37 6.03 9.88
C ASP A 258 17.34 4.90 9.85
N SER A 259 17.06 4.31 8.68
CA SER A 259 16.26 3.08 8.62
C SER A 259 16.92 1.95 9.41
N LEU A 260 18.25 1.80 9.30
CA LEU A 260 19.01 0.78 10.04
C LEU A 260 19.04 1.09 11.54
N LYS A 261 19.15 2.37 11.92
CA LYS A 261 19.07 2.82 13.31
C LYS A 261 17.73 2.42 13.95
N VAL A 262 16.61 2.61 13.24
CA VAL A 262 15.29 2.15 13.70
C VAL A 262 15.27 0.61 13.88
N MET A 263 15.82 -0.15 12.94
CA MET A 263 15.88 -1.62 13.05
C MET A 263 16.68 -2.09 14.28
N GLN A 264 17.78 -1.40 14.61
CA GLN A 264 18.57 -1.68 15.81
C GLN A 264 17.78 -1.38 17.09
N ILE A 265 17.09 -0.26 17.14
CA ILE A 265 16.22 0.11 18.27
C ILE A 265 15.12 -0.94 18.48
N VAL A 266 14.45 -1.39 17.41
CA VAL A 266 13.41 -2.43 17.48
C VAL A 266 13.96 -3.75 18.03
N ARG A 267 15.16 -4.17 17.59
CA ARG A 267 15.82 -5.37 18.12
C ARG A 267 16.17 -5.22 19.60
N GLN A 268 16.59 -4.03 20.02
CA GLN A 268 16.89 -3.74 21.42
C GLN A 268 15.64 -3.75 22.30
N LEU A 269 14.56 -3.08 21.88
CA LEU A 269 13.25 -3.14 22.54
C LEU A 269 12.76 -4.59 22.74
N ARG A 270 12.95 -5.44 21.73
CA ARG A 270 12.60 -6.86 21.82
C ARG A 270 13.39 -7.61 22.88
N ARG A 271 14.68 -7.29 23.08
CA ARG A 271 15.52 -7.88 24.15
C ARG A 271 15.08 -7.42 25.54
N GLU A 272 14.51 -6.22 25.63
CA GLU A 272 13.96 -5.63 26.85
C GLU A 272 12.52 -6.09 27.16
N GLY A 273 11.97 -7.02 26.36
CA GLY A 273 10.64 -7.58 26.58
C GLY A 273 9.49 -6.87 25.86
N ILE A 274 9.76 -5.78 25.14
CA ILE A 274 8.76 -5.08 24.32
C ILE A 274 8.74 -5.71 22.93
N TYR A 275 7.78 -6.60 22.70
CA TYR A 275 7.70 -7.33 21.43
C TYR A 275 7.23 -6.39 20.31
N CYS A 276 8.15 -6.07 19.40
CA CYS A 276 7.89 -5.28 18.21
C CYS A 276 8.77 -5.75 17.05
N TYR A 277 8.32 -5.54 15.82
CA TYR A 277 8.91 -6.09 14.60
C TYR A 277 8.84 -5.09 13.46
N PHE A 278 9.94 -4.84 12.78
CA PHE A 278 9.97 -3.85 11.72
C PHE A 278 9.62 -4.46 10.37
N THR A 279 9.13 -3.64 9.45
CA THR A 279 9.01 -3.95 8.04
C THR A 279 9.26 -2.69 7.21
N LEU A 280 9.71 -2.90 5.97
CA LEU A 280 10.02 -1.83 5.03
C LEU A 280 9.39 -2.14 3.68
N ASP A 281 8.97 -1.09 2.99
CA ASP A 281 8.48 -1.18 1.62
C ASP A 281 9.54 -0.60 0.67
N ALA A 282 9.14 -0.11 -0.49
CA ALA A 282 10.04 0.57 -1.40
C ALA A 282 10.36 2.01 -0.96
N GLY A 283 10.96 2.20 0.21
CA GLY A 283 11.37 3.51 0.73
C GLY A 283 12.06 3.39 2.09
N PRO A 284 12.63 4.48 2.61
CA PRO A 284 13.42 4.47 3.84
C PRO A 284 12.56 4.43 5.11
N ASN A 285 11.27 4.78 5.00
CA ASN A 285 10.35 4.82 6.15
C ASN A 285 10.09 3.41 6.70
N VAL A 286 10.31 3.26 8.01
CA VAL A 286 10.19 2.00 8.74
C VAL A 286 8.83 1.94 9.42
N LYS A 287 8.18 0.78 9.32
CA LYS A 287 6.90 0.50 9.99
C LYS A 287 7.13 -0.60 11.00
N ILE A 288 6.70 -0.39 12.23
CA ILE A 288 6.98 -1.26 13.37
C ILE A 288 5.65 -1.85 13.82
N LEU A 289 5.45 -3.13 13.51
CA LEU A 289 4.36 -3.92 14.05
C LEU A 289 4.57 -4.10 15.55
N CYS A 290 3.58 -3.71 16.33
CA CYS A 290 3.61 -3.70 17.79
C CYS A 290 2.26 -4.10 18.35
N ARG A 291 2.23 -4.41 19.65
CA ARG A 291 0.99 -4.33 20.42
C ARG A 291 0.60 -2.86 20.55
N LEU A 292 -0.67 -2.55 20.32
CA LEU A 292 -1.17 -1.18 20.42
C LEU A 292 -1.01 -0.64 21.84
N SER A 293 -1.24 -1.49 22.85
CA SER A 293 -1.02 -1.20 24.27
C SER A 293 0.43 -0.80 24.62
N GLU A 294 1.41 -1.20 23.80
CA GLU A 294 2.84 -0.90 23.99
C GLU A 294 3.35 0.20 23.05
N SER A 295 2.51 0.70 22.14
CA SER A 295 2.90 1.63 21.06
C SER A 295 3.52 2.94 21.58
N HIS A 296 3.00 3.50 22.68
CA HIS A 296 3.55 4.71 23.29
C HIS A 296 4.96 4.49 23.84
N LYS A 297 5.25 3.36 24.48
CA LYS A 297 6.62 3.03 24.96
C LYS A 297 7.62 2.95 23.80
N ILE A 298 7.18 2.41 22.66
CA ILE A 298 7.99 2.33 21.44
C ILE A 298 8.22 3.73 20.88
N LYS A 299 7.18 4.57 20.82
CA LYS A 299 7.30 5.96 20.41
C LYS A 299 8.27 6.72 21.32
N ASP A 300 8.14 6.61 22.63
CA ASP A 300 8.99 7.27 23.62
C ASP A 300 10.47 6.89 23.46
N ARG A 301 10.76 5.63 23.12
CA ARG A 301 12.14 5.20 22.79
C ARG A 301 12.63 5.84 21.49
N LEU A 302 11.80 5.91 20.46
CA LEU A 302 12.19 6.43 19.14
C LEU A 302 12.40 7.93 19.16
N ILE A 303 11.61 8.70 19.90
CA ILE A 303 11.73 10.17 19.95
C ILE A 303 12.99 10.66 20.69
N GLN A 304 13.74 9.75 21.33
CA GLN A 304 15.10 10.05 21.82
C GLN A 304 16.11 10.21 20.67
N PHE A 305 15.74 9.77 19.46
CA PHE A 305 16.63 9.68 18.29
C PHE A 305 16.07 10.34 17.03
N PHE A 306 14.78 10.66 17.01
CA PHE A 306 14.02 11.20 15.88
C PHE A 306 13.06 12.27 16.37
N ASP A 307 12.63 13.19 15.51
CA ASP A 307 11.68 14.22 15.91
C ASP A 307 10.32 13.59 16.26
N PRO A 308 9.59 14.11 17.27
CA PRO A 308 8.28 13.58 17.66
C PRO A 308 7.26 13.49 16.52
N ASP A 309 7.33 14.42 15.56
CA ASP A 309 6.46 14.47 14.38
C ASP A 309 6.82 13.43 13.32
N GLN A 310 8.04 12.88 13.37
CA GLN A 310 8.44 11.76 12.51
C GLN A 310 7.88 10.42 13.00
N VAL A 311 7.40 10.34 14.24
CA VAL A 311 6.97 9.08 14.88
C VAL A 311 5.46 9.04 15.07
N ILE A 312 4.77 8.29 14.20
CA ILE A 312 3.31 8.24 14.11
C ILE A 312 2.81 6.89 14.59
N ILE A 313 1.87 6.88 15.53
CA ILE A 313 1.16 5.67 15.96
C ILE A 313 -0.09 5.51 15.09
N ALA A 314 -0.30 4.31 14.55
CA ALA A 314 -1.42 3.97 13.70
C ALA A 314 -2.15 2.73 14.23
N LYS A 315 -3.47 2.75 14.15
CA LYS A 315 -4.35 1.63 14.49
C LYS A 315 -4.81 0.94 13.20
N PRO A 316 -5.38 -0.28 13.30
CA PRO A 316 -6.10 -0.86 12.19
C PRO A 316 -7.17 0.08 11.64
N GLY A 317 -7.15 0.28 10.33
CA GLY A 317 -8.04 1.19 9.60
C GLY A 317 -9.23 0.47 8.96
N PRO A 318 -10.30 1.22 8.63
CA PRO A 318 -11.47 0.69 7.93
C PRO A 318 -11.17 0.49 6.43
N GLY A 319 -12.12 -0.12 5.72
CA GLY A 319 -12.09 -0.17 4.26
C GLY A 319 -12.46 1.16 3.62
N ILE A 320 -12.75 1.14 2.32
CA ILE A 320 -13.23 2.34 1.62
C ILE A 320 -14.53 2.88 2.21
N THR A 321 -14.75 4.18 2.05
CA THR A 321 -15.99 4.86 2.45
C THR A 321 -16.46 5.76 1.30
N ILE A 322 -17.73 5.67 0.92
CA ILE A 322 -18.33 6.63 -0.02
C ILE A 322 -18.72 7.89 0.76
N LEU A 323 -18.41 9.06 0.20
CA LEU A 323 -18.60 10.38 0.82
C LEU A 323 -19.67 11.19 0.09
#